data_AF-A0A7C3KEB8-F1
#
_entry.id   AF-A0A7C3KEB8-F1
#
_cell.length_a   1.000
_cell.length_b   1.000
_cell.length_c   1.000
_cell.angle_alpha   90.00
_cell.angle_beta   90.00
_cell.angle_gamma   90.00
#
_symmetry.space_group_name_H-M   'P 1'
#
loop_
_entity.id
_entity.type
_entity.pdbx_description
1 polymer ?
#
loop_
_entity_poly.entity_id
_entity_poly.type
_entity_poly.pdbx_seq_one_letter_code
_entity_poly.pdbx_strand_id
1 'polypeptide(L)'
;MTNWGIELVGVSHTLQEQWEERRIKQALGRPVTRVILDTQDNVILDVGDLVTHQAIEKAAQADVLDILLSSVSMQAPDLSQADLRAHKPAIASLESAK
;
A
#
# COMPACT_ATOMS: atom_id res chain seq x y z
N MET A 1 -14.05 -31.21 40.55
CA MET A 1 -13.28 -31.44 39.32
C MET A 1 -13.68 -30.34 38.35
N THR A 2 -12.98 -29.21 38.38
CA THR A 2 -13.35 -28.01 37.62
C THR A 2 -12.84 -28.13 36.18
N ASN A 3 -13.79 -28.27 35.26
CA ASN A 3 -13.55 -28.31 33.83
C ASN A 3 -13.27 -26.88 33.33
N TRP A 4 -11.99 -26.50 33.25
CA TRP A 4 -11.54 -25.28 32.56
C TRP A 4 -10.90 -25.69 31.25
N GLY A 5 -11.60 -25.48 30.14
CA GLY A 5 -11.10 -25.92 28.85
C GLY A 5 -11.80 -25.36 27.64
N ILE A 6 -12.35 -24.14 27.66
CA ILE A 6 -12.82 -23.48 26.43
C ILE A 6 -12.68 -21.97 26.62
N GLU A 7 -11.81 -21.31 25.82
CA GLU A 7 -11.97 -19.91 25.32
C GLU A 7 -10.73 -19.30 24.60
N LEU A 8 -9.65 -20.05 24.31
CA LEU A 8 -8.46 -19.46 23.66
C LEU A 8 -8.43 -19.48 22.12
N VAL A 9 -9.43 -20.05 21.44
CA VAL A 9 -9.41 -20.17 19.96
C VAL A 9 -10.01 -18.93 19.26
N GLY A 10 -10.95 -18.22 19.88
CA GLY A 10 -11.64 -17.08 19.25
C GLY A 10 -10.85 -15.77 19.23
N VAL A 11 -9.89 -15.58 20.15
CA VAL A 11 -9.15 -14.33 20.28
C VAL A 11 -8.12 -14.16 19.15
N SER A 12 -7.48 -15.24 18.69
CA SER A 12 -6.39 -15.18 17.73
C SER A 12 -6.81 -14.65 16.34
N HIS A 13 -7.99 -15.05 15.85
CA HIS A 13 -8.45 -14.68 14.51
C HIS A 13 -8.75 -13.17 14.41
N THR A 14 -9.41 -12.60 15.43
CA THR A 14 -9.77 -11.18 15.44
C THR A 14 -8.56 -10.26 15.55
N LEU A 15 -7.52 -10.69 16.27
CA LEU A 15 -6.28 -9.94 16.36
C LEU A 15 -5.58 -9.93 15.00
N GLN A 16 -5.50 -11.07 14.33
CA GLN A 16 -4.81 -11.19 13.04
C GLN A 16 -5.43 -10.30 11.97
N GLU A 17 -6.77 -10.27 11.88
CA GLU A 17 -7.51 -9.36 10.98
C GLU A 17 -7.22 -7.88 11.29
N GLN A 18 -7.21 -7.50 12.57
CA GLN A 18 -6.92 -6.11 12.96
C GLN A 18 -5.48 -5.70 12.64
N TRP A 19 -4.52 -6.62 12.79
CA TRP A 19 -3.12 -6.39 12.44
C TRP A 19 -2.94 -6.22 10.92
N GLU A 20 -3.59 -7.08 10.14
CA GLU A 20 -3.57 -7.00 8.69
C GLU A 20 -4.23 -5.71 8.19
N GLU A 21 -5.42 -5.36 8.68
CA GLU A 21 -6.11 -4.13 8.30
C GLU A 21 -5.26 -2.89 8.59
N ARG A 22 -4.54 -2.88 9.72
CA ARG A 22 -3.59 -1.80 10.05
C ARG A 22 -2.46 -1.70 9.02
N ARG A 23 -1.88 -2.83 8.60
CA ARG A 23 -0.82 -2.85 7.59
C ARG A 23 -1.32 -2.39 6.23
N ILE A 24 -2.53 -2.80 5.83
CA ILE A 24 -3.19 -2.33 4.61
C ILE A 24 -3.35 -0.80 4.65
N LYS A 25 -3.89 -0.26 5.74
CA LYS A 25 -4.05 1.19 5.92
C LYS A 25 -2.74 1.96 5.85
N GLN A 26 -1.65 1.38 6.38
CA GLN A 26 -0.32 1.99 6.31
C GLN A 26 0.31 1.92 4.92
N ALA A 27 -0.03 0.90 4.14
CA ALA A 27 0.48 0.66 2.80
C ALA A 27 -0.20 1.54 1.73
N LEU A 28 -1.50 1.81 1.87
CA LEU A 28 -2.26 2.60 0.91
C LEU A 28 -1.59 3.95 0.58
N GLY A 29 -1.46 4.24 -0.72
CA GLY A 29 -0.87 5.46 -1.24
C GLY A 29 0.66 5.53 -1.17
N ARG A 30 1.33 4.47 -0.69
CA ARG A 30 2.79 4.38 -0.67
C ARG A 30 3.30 3.68 -1.94
N PRO A 31 4.50 4.03 -2.43
CA PRO A 31 5.11 3.33 -3.56
C PRO A 31 5.68 1.97 -3.14
N VAL A 32 5.62 0.99 -4.04
CA VAL A 32 6.33 -0.30 -3.88
C VAL A 32 7.80 -0.17 -4.30
N THR A 33 8.67 -0.96 -3.67
CA THR A 33 10.13 -0.95 -3.88
C THR A 33 10.62 -2.09 -4.77
N ARG A 34 9.73 -3.01 -5.16
CA ARG A 34 9.99 -4.13 -6.08
C ARG A 34 8.72 -4.50 -6.84
N VAL A 35 8.89 -5.19 -7.96
CA VAL A 35 7.78 -5.72 -8.77
C VAL A 35 6.99 -6.73 -7.95
N ILE A 36 5.66 -6.64 -8.03
CA ILE A 36 4.71 -7.58 -7.41
C ILE A 36 4.06 -8.39 -8.53
N LEU A 37 4.19 -9.70 -8.44
CA LEU A 37 3.61 -10.66 -9.39
C LEU A 37 2.48 -11.44 -8.72
N ASP A 38 1.53 -11.92 -9.52
CA ASP A 38 0.62 -12.98 -9.11
C ASP A 38 1.29 -14.37 -9.25
N THR A 39 0.55 -15.42 -8.91
CA THR A 39 1.03 -16.81 -8.99
C THR A 39 1.18 -17.35 -10.42
N GLN A 40 0.76 -16.57 -11.43
CA GLN A 40 0.87 -16.88 -12.85
C GLN A 40 1.92 -15.99 -13.54
N ASP A 41 2.78 -15.32 -12.78
CA ASP A 41 3.80 -14.37 -13.23
C ASP A 41 3.24 -13.11 -13.94
N ASN A 42 1.97 -12.78 -13.76
CA ASN A 42 1.45 -11.50 -14.23
C ASN A 42 1.80 -10.38 -13.25
N VAL A 43 2.12 -9.20 -13.78
CA VAL A 43 2.43 -8.02 -12.97
C VAL A 43 1.16 -7.45 -12.33
N ILE A 44 1.18 -7.34 -10.99
CA ILE A 44 0.16 -6.61 -10.21
C ILE A 44 0.58 -5.14 -10.03
N LEU A 45 1.86 -4.89 -9.72
CA LEU A 45 2.47 -3.56 -9.54
C LEU A 45 3.93 -3.56 -9.99
N ASP A 46 4.37 -2.48 -10.63
CA ASP A 46 5.78 -2.21 -10.94
C ASP A 46 6.45 -1.34 -9.86
N VAL A 47 7.79 -1.27 -9.90
CA VAL A 47 8.56 -0.44 -8.97
C VAL A 47 8.14 1.02 -9.04
N GLY A 48 7.83 1.62 -7.89
CA GLY A 48 7.38 3.00 -7.79
C GLY A 48 5.87 3.19 -7.91
N ASP A 49 5.11 2.16 -8.35
CA ASP A 49 3.66 2.23 -8.38
C ASP A 49 3.07 2.35 -6.99
N LEU A 50 1.98 3.10 -6.89
CA LEU A 50 1.28 3.31 -5.63
C LEU A 50 0.38 2.12 -5.28
N VAL A 51 0.40 1.75 -4.01
CA VAL A 51 -0.56 0.78 -3.46
C VAL A 51 -1.96 1.38 -3.44
N THR A 52 -2.88 0.78 -4.18
CA THR A 52 -4.30 1.15 -4.24
C THR A 52 -5.18 0.05 -3.62
N HIS A 53 -6.45 0.36 -3.33
CA HIS A 53 -7.42 -0.65 -2.91
C HIS A 53 -7.55 -1.80 -3.93
N GLN A 54 -7.53 -1.48 -5.22
CA GLN A 54 -7.59 -2.50 -6.28
C GLN A 54 -6.35 -3.40 -6.27
N ALA A 55 -5.16 -2.84 -6.02
CA ALA A 55 -3.93 -3.63 -5.93
C ALA A 55 -3.94 -4.57 -4.71
N ILE A 56 -4.47 -4.10 -3.57
CA ILE A 56 -4.66 -4.92 -2.37
C ILE A 56 -5.62 -6.07 -2.65
N GLU A 57 -6.75 -5.81 -3.30
CA GLU A 57 -7.72 -6.84 -3.67
C GLU A 57 -7.11 -7.89 -4.61
N LYS A 58 -6.40 -7.46 -5.66
CA LYS A 58 -5.69 -8.36 -6.58
C LYS A 58 -4.65 -9.22 -5.86
N ALA A 59 -3.86 -8.61 -4.98
CA ALA A 59 -2.83 -9.32 -4.22
C ALA A 59 -3.42 -10.32 -3.22
N ALA A 60 -4.56 -9.99 -2.60
CA ALA A 60 -5.29 -10.90 -1.71
C ALA A 60 -5.88 -12.09 -2.49
N GLN A 61 -6.51 -11.84 -3.65
CA GLN A 61 -7.04 -12.89 -4.52
C GLN A 61 -5.96 -13.82 -5.06
N ALA A 62 -4.73 -13.30 -5.24
CA ALA A 62 -3.57 -14.05 -5.71
C ALA A 62 -2.71 -14.65 -4.58
N ASP A 63 -3.10 -14.52 -3.30
CA ASP A 63 -2.35 -15.01 -2.14
C ASP A 63 -0.92 -14.43 -2.01
N VAL A 64 -0.73 -13.18 -2.43
CA VAL A 64 0.55 -12.43 -2.40
C VAL A 64 0.45 -11.13 -1.61
N LEU A 65 -0.62 -10.94 -0.83
CA LEU A 65 -0.86 -9.73 -0.05
C LEU A 65 0.30 -9.42 0.91
N ASP A 66 0.84 -10.42 1.61
CA ASP A 66 1.98 -10.23 2.51
C ASP A 66 3.25 -9.77 1.79
N ILE A 67 3.47 -10.26 0.56
CA ILE A 67 4.59 -9.84 -0.29
C ILE A 67 4.40 -8.37 -0.65
N LEU A 68 3.21 -7.96 -1.08
CA LEU A 68 2.89 -6.56 -1.35
C LEU A 68 3.15 -5.70 -0.12
N LEU A 69 2.58 -6.04 1.03
CA LEU A 69 2.70 -5.24 2.26
C LEU A 69 4.14 -5.13 2.79
N SER A 70 4.99 -6.13 2.55
CA SER A 70 6.41 -6.08 2.90
C SER A 70 7.27 -5.30 1.89
N SER A 71 6.72 -4.97 0.73
CA SER A 71 7.41 -4.30 -0.38
C SER A 71 7.16 -2.79 -0.42
N VAL A 72 6.52 -2.25 0.61
CA VAL A 72 6.13 -0.84 0.66
C VAL A 72 7.23 0.02 1.26
N SER A 73 7.55 1.13 0.61
CA SER A 73 8.44 2.12 1.21
C SER A 73 7.74 2.88 2.35
N MET A 74 8.33 2.81 3.54
CA MET A 74 7.91 3.60 4.70
C MET A 74 8.68 4.93 4.82
N GLN A 75 9.62 5.18 3.91
CA GLN A 75 10.50 6.34 3.99
C GLN A 75 9.78 7.60 3.51
N ALA A 76 9.88 8.68 4.29
CA ALA A 76 9.44 9.98 3.82
C ALA A 76 10.32 10.42 2.65
N PRO A 77 9.74 10.94 1.57
CA PRO A 77 10.55 11.45 0.46
C PRO A 77 11.38 12.64 0.95
N ASP A 78 12.66 12.66 0.60
CA ASP A 78 13.55 13.79 0.87
C ASP A 78 13.25 14.89 -0.16
N LEU A 79 12.26 15.73 0.13
CA LEU A 79 11.81 16.82 -0.74
C LEU A 79 12.35 18.15 -0.22
N SER A 80 13.11 18.84 -1.07
CA SER A 80 13.54 20.21 -0.79
C SER A 80 12.45 21.23 -1.18
N GLN A 81 12.56 22.46 -0.67
CA GLN A 81 11.67 23.55 -1.08
C GLN A 81 11.79 23.87 -2.59
N ALA A 82 12.91 23.54 -3.22
CA ALA A 82 13.08 23.72 -4.67
C ALA A 82 12.24 22.70 -5.45
N ASP A 83 12.17 21.45 -4.99
CA ASP A 83 11.42 20.36 -5.65
C ASP A 83 9.90 20.61 -5.64
N LEU A 84 9.43 21.34 -4.63
CA LEU A 84 8.02 21.72 -4.50
C LEU A 84 7.63 22.89 -5.41
N ARG A 85 8.59 23.63 -5.97
CA ARG A 85 8.30 24.73 -6.90
C ARG A 85 7.97 24.16 -8.28
N ALA A 86 6.99 24.76 -8.96
CA ALA A 86 6.70 24.42 -10.34
C ALA A 86 7.92 24.68 -11.23
N HIS A 87 8.29 23.70 -12.06
CA HIS A 87 9.43 23.80 -12.98
C HIS A 87 9.24 24.87 -14.06
N LYS A 88 7.99 25.24 -14.36
CA LYS A 88 7.65 26.31 -15.30
C LYS A 88 6.95 27.45 -14.57
N PRO A 89 7.29 28.72 -14.86
CA PRO A 89 6.51 29.84 -14.36
C PRO A 89 5.05 29.66 -14.80
N ALA A 90 4.12 29.92 -13.89
CA ALA A 90 2.70 29.89 -14.19
C ALA A 90 2.42 31.00 -15.21
N ILE A 91 2.17 30.61 -16.47
CA ILE A 91 1.67 31.55 -17.47
C ILE A 91 0.20 31.77 -17.11
N ALA A 92 -0.19 33.01 -16.84
CA ALA A 92 -1.58 33.33 -16.57
C ALA A 92 -2.41 32.91 -17.80
N SER A 93 -3.38 32.02 -17.60
CA SER A 93 -4.21 31.45 -18.68
C SER A 93 -4.98 32.51 -19.48
N LEU A 94 -5.03 33.75 -19.00
CA LEU A 94 -5.65 34.90 -19.66
C LEU A 94 -4.77 35.51 -20.77
N GLU A 95 -3.43 35.36 -20.73
CA GLU A 95 -2.54 35.93 -21.76
C GLU A 95 -2.40 35.04 -23.00
N SER A 96 -2.68 33.74 -22.88
CA SER A 96 -2.61 32.78 -23.99
C SER A 96 -3.84 32.81 -24.91
N ALA A 97 -4.89 33.55 -24.55
CA ALA A 97 -6.09 33.74 -25.34
C ALA A 97 -5.99 35.05 -26.14
N LYS A 98 -5.20 35.04 -27.22
CA LYS A 98 -5.17 36.13 -28.19
C LYS A 98 -5.19 35.60 -29.62
#